data_AF-A0A8C4Q5S6-F1
#
_entry.id   AF-A0A8C4Q5S6-F1
#
_cell.length_a   1.000
_cell.length_b   1.000
_cell.length_c   1.000
_cell.angle_alpha   90.00
_cell.angle_beta   90.00
_cell.angle_gamma   90.00
#
_symmetry.space_group_name_H-M   'P 1'
#
loop_
_entity.id
_entity.type
_entity.pdbx_description
1 polymer ?
#
loop_
_entity_poly.entity_id
_entity_poly.type
_entity_poly.pdbx_seq_one_letter_code
_entity_poly.pdbx_strand_id
1 'polypeptide(L)'
;MRRDFDMADRVLPTIPKEQRTRVAHFLEKQGFKSQALAVSCDPEHRFELSLQLGELKTAYQLAVEAESEQKWKQLAELATARCQFDLAQECLQRAQDYGGLLLLATASGNADTVQMLAEGAERDGCNNVAFLAHFLQGNLEKCLEVLISTDRLPEAAFLARTYLPSQVSRVVQLWRDSLVKSNSKTAESLADPTAYENLFPGLREAFKAEAFLKQTATLRPASDYPLVTPNEERNILEEVENSKPASPTQEATESSKPEEPTTNQFPEITFMADKTLEELEEDLDNLEIDENIDTSDVNLDEDFE
;
A
#
# COMPACT_ATOMS: atom_id res chain seq x y z
N MET A 1 37.30 26.82 32.66
CA MET A 1 37.77 27.59 31.48
C MET A 1 37.09 28.96 31.50
N ARG A 2 37.77 30.06 31.15
CA ARG A 2 37.25 31.44 31.33
C ARG A 2 36.16 31.91 30.34
N ARG A 3 35.67 31.05 29.43
CA ARG A 3 34.58 31.35 28.45
C ARG A 3 34.79 32.64 27.64
N ASP A 4 36.04 33.04 27.41
CA ASP A 4 36.39 34.30 26.76
C ASP A 4 36.54 34.09 25.25
N PHE A 5 35.40 33.99 24.55
CA PHE A 5 35.32 33.60 23.14
C PHE A 5 35.78 34.70 22.18
N ASP A 6 35.52 35.98 22.50
CA ASP A 6 35.91 37.11 21.66
C ASP A 6 37.44 37.23 21.51
N MET A 7 38.17 36.91 22.59
CA MET A 7 39.63 36.86 22.54
C MET A 7 40.13 35.62 21.80
N ALA A 8 39.43 34.48 21.95
CA ALA A 8 39.77 33.26 21.22
C ALA A 8 39.62 33.45 19.71
N ASP A 9 38.55 34.10 19.24
CA ASP A 9 38.32 34.36 17.82
C ASP A 9 39.38 35.25 17.18
N ARG A 10 39.97 36.18 17.94
CA ARG A 10 41.11 37.00 17.48
C ARG A 10 42.40 36.20 17.36
N VAL A 11 42.55 35.12 18.12
CA VAL A 11 43.76 34.28 18.18
C VAL A 11 43.64 33.04 17.29
N LEU A 12 42.42 32.57 16.96
CA LEU A 12 42.20 31.45 16.06
C LEU A 12 42.94 31.55 14.69
N PRO A 13 43.05 32.74 14.06
CA PRO A 13 43.79 32.88 12.80
C PRO A 13 45.29 32.61 12.93
N THR A 14 45.90 32.81 14.10
CA THR A 14 47.35 32.60 14.31
C THR A 14 47.69 31.12 14.50
N ILE A 15 46.70 30.27 14.77
CA ILE A 15 46.88 28.82 14.95
C ILE A 15 46.95 28.13 13.57
N PRO A 16 48.00 27.33 13.30
CA PRO A 16 48.13 26.54 12.08
C PRO A 16 46.93 25.61 11.85
N LYS A 17 46.54 25.42 10.60
CA LYS A 17 45.36 24.61 10.22
C LYS A 17 45.43 23.18 10.78
N GLU A 18 46.61 22.59 10.84
CA GLU A 18 46.85 21.23 11.38
C GLU A 18 46.44 21.08 12.86
N GLN A 19 46.53 22.15 13.64
CA GLN A 19 46.17 22.11 15.07
C GLN A 19 44.71 22.47 15.33
N ARG A 20 44.00 23.03 14.33
CA ARG A 20 42.60 23.45 14.48
C ARG A 20 41.67 22.29 14.77
N THR A 21 41.90 21.12 14.18
CA THR A 21 41.12 19.91 14.47
C THR A 21 41.30 19.46 15.93
N ARG A 22 42.51 19.60 16.51
CA ARG A 22 42.75 19.30 17.93
C ARG A 22 42.04 20.30 18.85
N VAL A 23 42.03 21.58 18.48
CA VAL A 23 41.28 22.62 19.20
C VAL A 23 39.77 22.35 19.12
N ALA A 24 39.25 21.92 17.97
CA ALA A 24 37.85 21.57 17.80
C ALA A 24 37.43 20.40 18.71
N HIS A 25 38.19 19.30 18.76
CA HIS A 25 37.93 18.21 19.70
C HIS A 25 38.04 18.64 21.17
N PHE A 26 38.95 19.56 21.49
CA PHE A 26 39.03 20.12 22.83
C PHE A 26 37.78 20.93 23.19
N LEU A 27 37.27 21.75 22.27
CA LEU A 27 36.03 22.51 22.46
C LEU A 27 34.81 21.59 22.58
N GLU A 28 34.75 20.53 21.77
CA GLU A 28 33.70 19.50 21.82
C GLU A 28 33.65 18.81 23.19
N LYS A 29 34.79 18.33 23.71
CA LYS A 29 34.87 17.70 25.05
C LYS A 29 34.44 18.64 26.19
N GLN A 30 34.53 19.94 25.96
CA GLN A 30 34.17 20.98 26.91
C GLN A 30 32.69 21.41 26.77
N GLY A 31 31.96 20.84 25.80
CA GLY A 31 30.55 21.10 25.54
C GLY A 31 30.27 22.24 24.57
N PHE A 32 31.30 22.89 24.03
CA PHE A 32 31.18 24.03 23.11
C PHE A 32 31.11 23.58 21.65
N LYS A 33 30.04 22.85 21.32
CA LYS A 33 29.88 22.19 20.02
C LYS A 33 29.72 23.17 18.85
N SER A 34 29.02 24.28 19.03
CA SER A 34 28.83 25.29 17.98
C SER A 34 30.13 26.00 17.60
N GLN A 35 30.95 26.33 18.60
CA GLN A 35 32.30 26.87 18.35
C GLN A 35 33.23 25.80 17.77
N ALA A 36 33.13 24.55 18.22
CA ALA A 36 33.88 23.45 17.65
C ALA A 36 33.60 23.28 16.14
N LEU A 37 32.34 23.41 15.71
CA LEU A 37 31.96 23.34 14.30
C LEU A 37 32.61 24.45 13.46
N ALA A 38 32.66 25.67 14.00
CA ALA A 38 33.29 26.81 13.31
C ALA A 38 34.82 26.66 13.17
N VAL A 39 35.47 26.04 14.15
CA VAL A 39 36.93 25.84 14.17
C VAL A 39 37.34 24.58 13.39
N SER A 40 36.50 23.56 13.34
CA SER A 40 36.82 22.29 12.69
C SER A 40 36.98 22.47 11.18
N CYS A 41 38.08 21.94 10.66
CA CYS A 41 38.41 21.93 9.23
C CYS A 41 38.18 20.55 8.60
N ASP A 42 37.89 19.53 9.42
CA ASP A 42 37.70 18.16 8.97
C ASP A 42 36.22 17.91 8.62
N PRO A 43 35.88 17.47 7.40
CA PRO A 43 34.49 17.29 6.98
C PRO A 43 33.75 16.20 7.78
N GLU A 44 34.43 15.14 8.21
CA GLU A 44 33.81 14.08 9.03
C GLU A 44 33.45 14.58 10.42
N HIS A 45 34.41 15.21 11.11
CA HIS A 45 34.15 15.80 12.42
C HIS A 45 33.08 16.91 12.36
N ARG A 46 33.10 17.75 11.32
CA ARG A 46 32.07 18.78 11.11
C ARG A 46 30.69 18.15 10.92
N PHE A 47 30.59 17.04 10.19
CA PHE A 47 29.32 16.35 9.97
C PHE A 47 28.73 15.85 11.31
N GLU A 48 29.52 15.13 12.11
CA GLU A 48 29.12 14.67 13.44
C GLU A 48 28.70 15.82 14.36
N LEU A 49 29.47 16.92 14.39
CA LEU A 49 29.11 18.10 15.17
C LEU A 49 27.81 18.75 14.68
N SER A 50 27.60 18.86 13.36
CA SER A 50 26.37 19.40 12.78
C SER A 50 25.16 18.54 13.11
N LEU A 51 25.30 17.20 13.11
CA LEU A 51 24.25 16.28 13.55
C LEU A 51 23.91 16.50 15.02
N GLN A 52 24.93 16.56 15.90
CA GLN A 52 24.73 16.76 17.34
C GLN A 52 24.10 18.11 17.68
N LEU A 53 24.37 19.15 16.88
CA LEU A 53 23.77 20.49 17.05
C LEU A 53 22.36 20.57 16.47
N GLY A 54 21.98 19.65 15.57
CA GLY A 54 20.73 19.74 14.82
C GLY A 54 20.80 20.72 13.65
N GLU A 55 21.99 21.08 13.17
CA GLU A 55 22.16 21.95 12.01
C GLU A 55 22.02 21.17 10.70
N LEU A 56 20.78 20.97 10.27
CA LEU A 56 20.46 20.13 9.11
C LEU A 56 21.02 20.67 7.78
N LYS A 57 21.11 22.00 7.62
CA LYS A 57 21.61 22.61 6.37
C LYS A 57 23.09 22.34 6.14
N THR A 58 23.91 22.48 7.18
CA THR A 58 25.36 22.24 7.11
C THR A 58 25.62 20.75 6.99
N ALA A 59 24.88 19.92 7.73
CA ALA A 59 24.96 18.46 7.62
C ALA A 59 24.60 17.97 6.20
N TYR A 60 23.55 18.52 5.58
CA TYR A 60 23.18 18.19 4.20
C TYR A 60 24.28 18.53 3.20
N GLN A 61 24.85 19.73 3.26
CA GLN A 61 25.95 20.12 2.36
C GLN A 61 27.15 19.16 2.49
N LEU A 62 27.52 18.80 3.72
CA LEU A 62 28.60 17.85 3.99
C LEU A 62 28.25 16.42 3.54
N ALA A 63 26.98 16.01 3.61
CA ALA A 63 26.52 14.72 3.10
C ALA A 63 26.55 14.66 1.57
N VAL A 64 26.21 15.77 0.89
CA VAL A 64 26.36 15.90 -0.57
C VAL A 64 27.81 15.76 -0.99
N GLU A 65 28.74 16.42 -0.29
CA GLU A 65 30.17 16.34 -0.62
C GLU A 65 30.75 14.94 -0.36
N ALA A 66 30.23 14.21 0.62
CA ALA A 66 30.75 12.90 1.00
C ALA A 66 30.14 11.73 0.22
N GLU A 67 28.97 11.93 -0.41
CA GLU A 67 28.21 10.91 -1.19
C GLU A 67 28.15 9.52 -0.52
N SER A 68 27.96 9.48 0.80
CA SER A 68 27.95 8.24 1.58
C SER A 68 26.56 7.87 2.07
N GLU A 69 26.09 6.66 1.76
CA GLU A 69 24.79 6.13 2.21
C GLU A 69 24.60 6.20 3.73
N GLN A 70 25.64 5.88 4.51
CA GLN A 70 25.56 5.89 5.98
C GLN A 70 25.31 7.30 6.52
N LYS A 71 25.96 8.32 5.94
CA LYS A 71 25.75 9.73 6.33
C LYS A 71 24.34 10.19 5.96
N TRP A 72 23.82 9.76 4.82
CA TRP A 72 22.44 10.04 4.42
C TRP A 72 21.42 9.43 5.40
N LYS A 73 21.65 8.19 5.88
CA LYS A 73 20.79 7.56 6.89
C LYS A 73 20.79 8.31 8.22
N GLN A 74 21.97 8.69 8.72
CA GLN A 74 22.08 9.47 9.96
C GLN A 74 21.41 10.84 9.84
N LEU A 75 21.56 11.51 8.69
CA LEU A 75 20.90 12.77 8.42
C LEU A 75 19.38 12.60 8.32
N ALA A 76 18.90 11.53 7.69
CA ALA A 76 17.47 11.20 7.60
C ALA A 76 16.85 10.97 8.99
N GLU A 77 17.54 10.25 9.86
CA GLU A 77 17.10 9.99 11.24
C GLU A 77 16.96 11.30 12.03
N LEU A 78 17.96 12.18 11.92
CA LEU A 78 17.92 13.51 12.55
C LEU A 78 16.81 14.41 11.95
N ALA A 79 16.64 14.39 10.62
CA ALA A 79 15.59 15.13 9.93
C ALA A 79 14.20 14.66 10.37
N THR A 80 14.01 13.35 10.51
CA THR A 80 12.78 12.73 11.02
C THR A 80 12.52 13.15 12.47
N ALA A 81 13.54 13.13 13.33
CA ALA A 81 13.44 13.58 14.72
C ALA A 81 13.09 15.07 14.87
N ARG A 82 13.40 15.88 13.84
CA ARG A 82 13.05 17.32 13.76
C ARG A 82 11.77 17.60 12.95
N CYS A 83 11.06 16.55 12.54
CA CYS A 83 9.85 16.63 11.73
C CYS A 83 10.04 17.35 10.38
N GLN A 84 11.25 17.29 9.80
CA GLN A 84 11.54 17.80 8.46
C GLN A 84 11.42 16.67 7.44
N PHE A 85 10.18 16.32 7.10
CA PHE A 85 9.88 15.14 6.28
C PHE A 85 10.35 15.26 4.83
N ASP A 86 10.29 16.46 4.23
CA ASP A 86 10.77 16.67 2.86
C ASP A 86 12.26 16.34 2.72
N LEU A 87 13.05 16.82 3.70
CA LEU A 87 14.48 16.54 3.76
C LEU A 87 14.75 15.06 4.05
N ALA A 88 13.98 14.46 4.97
CA ALA A 88 14.11 13.05 5.30
C ALA A 88 13.84 12.16 4.07
N GLN A 89 12.82 12.48 3.27
CA GLN A 89 12.50 11.75 2.04
C GLN A 89 13.67 11.79 1.05
N GLU A 90 14.23 12.97 0.80
CA GLU A 90 15.37 13.11 -0.11
C GLU A 90 16.61 12.35 0.41
N CYS A 91 16.88 12.45 1.71
CA CYS A 91 17.99 11.73 2.34
C CYS A 91 17.81 10.21 2.25
N LEU A 92 16.61 9.69 2.51
CA LEU A 92 16.30 8.26 2.42
C LEU A 92 16.43 7.73 0.99
N GLN A 93 15.99 8.52 0.01
CA GLN A 93 16.13 8.16 -1.40
C GLN A 93 17.61 8.07 -1.82
N ARG A 94 18.45 9.02 -1.39
CA ARG A 94 19.90 8.98 -1.63
C ARG A 94 20.61 7.89 -0.84
N ALA A 95 20.09 7.54 0.33
CA ALA A 95 20.58 6.44 1.16
C ALA A 95 20.17 5.05 0.67
N GLN A 96 19.34 4.97 -0.39
CA GLN A 96 18.68 3.74 -0.85
C GLN A 96 17.97 2.99 0.31
N ASP A 97 17.45 3.73 1.28
CA ASP A 97 16.71 3.14 2.41
C ASP A 97 15.24 2.98 2.06
N TYR A 98 14.96 1.89 1.35
CA TYR A 98 13.61 1.57 0.88
C TYR A 98 12.63 1.29 2.02
N GLY A 99 13.11 0.79 3.17
CA GLY A 99 12.26 0.52 4.33
C GLY A 99 11.78 1.81 4.99
N GLY A 100 12.70 2.74 5.25
CA GLY A 100 12.36 4.06 5.79
C GLY A 100 11.51 4.87 4.82
N LEU A 101 11.81 4.80 3.52
CA LEU A 101 11.04 5.50 2.49
C LEU A 101 9.62 4.93 2.36
N LEU A 102 9.43 3.60 2.44
CA LEU A 102 8.10 2.98 2.45
C LEU A 102 7.26 3.46 3.63
N LEU A 103 7.84 3.51 4.83
CA LEU A 103 7.14 3.98 6.03
C LEU A 103 6.71 5.44 5.88
N LEU A 104 7.60 6.31 5.38
CA LEU A 104 7.31 7.72 5.20
C LEU A 104 6.25 7.96 4.10
N ALA A 105 6.38 7.26 2.98
CA ALA A 105 5.46 7.37 1.84
C ALA A 105 4.06 6.86 2.17
N THR A 106 3.95 5.76 2.91
CA THR A 106 2.66 5.20 3.34
C THR A 106 2.01 6.04 4.43
N ALA A 107 2.79 6.55 5.40
CA ALA A 107 2.27 7.45 6.44
C ALA A 107 1.77 8.79 5.88
N SER A 108 2.42 9.31 4.83
CA SER A 108 2.00 10.55 4.15
C SER A 108 0.91 10.32 3.09
N GLY A 109 0.62 9.07 2.72
CA GLY A 109 -0.34 8.76 1.66
C GLY A 109 0.09 9.25 0.27
N ASN A 110 1.39 9.41 0.02
CA ASN A 110 1.90 9.95 -1.23
C ASN A 110 2.12 8.84 -2.28
N ALA A 111 1.12 8.67 -3.16
CA ALA A 111 1.13 7.63 -4.19
C ALA A 111 2.33 7.71 -5.15
N ASP A 112 2.76 8.92 -5.54
CA ASP A 112 3.86 9.13 -6.48
C ASP A 112 5.18 8.62 -5.88
N THR A 113 5.42 8.91 -4.60
CA THR A 113 6.62 8.46 -3.90
C THR A 113 6.65 6.95 -3.71
N VAL A 114 5.50 6.31 -3.46
CA VAL A 114 5.38 4.85 -3.44
C VAL A 114 5.69 4.26 -4.82
N GLN A 115 5.36 4.96 -5.91
CA GLN A 115 5.61 4.45 -7.26
C GLN A 115 7.09 4.48 -7.58
N MET A 116 7.73 5.62 -7.31
CA MET A 116 9.18 5.78 -7.47
C MET A 116 9.95 4.80 -6.59
N LEU A 117 9.47 4.56 -5.36
CA LEU A 117 10.01 3.56 -4.45
C LEU A 117 9.94 2.16 -5.05
N ALA A 118 8.79 1.77 -5.62
CA ALA A 118 8.59 0.44 -6.16
C ALA A 118 9.56 0.16 -7.32
N GLU A 119 9.68 1.12 -8.25
CA GLU A 119 10.60 1.04 -9.40
C GLU A 119 12.07 1.05 -8.96
N GLY A 120 12.43 1.86 -7.94
CA GLY A 120 13.77 1.87 -7.35
C GLY A 120 14.12 0.55 -6.66
N ALA A 121 13.19 0.02 -5.85
CA ALA A 121 13.37 -1.24 -5.14
C ALA A 121 13.48 -2.43 -6.11
N GLU A 122 12.73 -2.45 -7.21
CA GLU A 122 12.83 -3.48 -8.25
C GLU A 122 14.21 -3.46 -8.93
N ARG A 123 14.71 -2.26 -9.27
CA ARG A 123 16.04 -2.09 -9.88
C ARG A 123 17.17 -2.58 -8.99
N ASP A 124 17.05 -2.36 -7.68
CA ASP A 124 18.05 -2.76 -6.69
C ASP A 124 17.85 -4.20 -6.19
N GLY A 125 16.90 -4.95 -6.76
CA GLY A 125 16.61 -6.34 -6.39
C GLY A 125 15.94 -6.52 -5.03
N CYS A 126 15.43 -5.44 -4.43
CA CYS A 126 14.68 -5.44 -3.18
C CYS A 126 13.20 -5.85 -3.42
N ASN A 127 13.01 -7.10 -3.88
CA ASN A 127 11.72 -7.61 -4.37
C ASN A 127 10.59 -7.52 -3.34
N ASN A 128 10.86 -7.71 -2.04
CA ASN A 128 9.84 -7.62 -1.00
C ASN A 128 9.25 -6.22 -0.88
N VAL A 129 10.09 -5.18 -0.93
CA VAL A 129 9.64 -3.79 -0.84
C VAL A 129 8.96 -3.38 -2.14
N ALA A 130 9.49 -3.80 -3.29
CA ALA A 130 8.86 -3.57 -4.58
C ALA A 130 7.46 -4.19 -4.66
N PHE A 131 7.31 -5.44 -4.21
CA PHE A 131 6.03 -6.14 -4.14
C PHE A 131 5.02 -5.41 -3.25
N LEU A 132 5.42 -5.04 -2.02
CA LEU A 132 4.55 -4.31 -1.09
C LEU A 132 4.14 -2.94 -1.64
N ALA A 133 5.07 -2.20 -2.23
CA ALA A 133 4.78 -0.89 -2.81
C ALA A 133 3.79 -0.99 -3.99
N HIS A 134 3.98 -1.96 -4.90
CA HIS A 134 3.02 -2.21 -5.98
C HIS A 134 1.66 -2.71 -5.46
N PHE A 135 1.65 -3.55 -4.43
CA PHE A 135 0.43 -4.08 -3.85
C PHE A 135 -0.41 -2.97 -3.20
N LEU A 136 0.23 -2.06 -2.45
CA LEU A 136 -0.43 -0.90 -1.85
C LEU A 136 -1.02 0.06 -2.89
N GLN A 137 -0.43 0.14 -4.08
CA GLN A 137 -0.95 0.93 -5.20
C GLN A 137 -2.08 0.24 -5.96
N GLY A 138 -2.34 -1.04 -5.70
CA GLY A 138 -3.27 -1.85 -6.49
C GLY A 138 -2.71 -2.29 -7.85
N ASN A 139 -1.40 -2.16 -8.08
CA ASN A 139 -0.73 -2.57 -9.32
C ASN A 139 -0.46 -4.08 -9.34
N LEU A 140 -1.53 -4.87 -9.36
CA LEU A 140 -1.51 -6.34 -9.26
C LEU A 140 -0.72 -7.01 -10.40
N GLU A 141 -0.76 -6.44 -11.60
CA GLU A 141 -0.02 -6.97 -12.75
C GLU A 141 1.50 -6.90 -12.52
N LYS A 142 2.02 -5.80 -11.98
CA LYS A 142 3.43 -5.68 -11.62
C LYS A 142 3.80 -6.60 -10.45
N CYS A 143 2.93 -6.72 -9.44
CA CYS A 143 3.14 -7.69 -8.35
C CYS A 143 3.31 -9.12 -8.87
N LEU A 144 2.52 -9.51 -9.87
CA LEU A 144 2.61 -10.83 -10.48
C LEU A 144 3.94 -11.01 -11.22
N GLU A 145 4.37 -10.03 -12.00
CA GLU A 145 5.65 -10.08 -12.71
C GLU A 145 6.85 -10.16 -11.74
N VAL A 146 6.81 -9.47 -10.59
CA VAL A 146 7.83 -9.59 -9.53
C VAL A 146 7.90 -11.02 -8.95
N LEU A 147 6.76 -11.70 -8.80
CA LEU A 147 6.76 -13.10 -8.34
C LEU A 147 7.26 -14.07 -9.41
N ILE A 148 6.95 -13.80 -10.68
CA ILE A 148 7.44 -14.60 -11.81
C ILE A 148 8.96 -14.42 -11.98
N SER A 149 9.47 -13.19 -11.89
CA SER A 149 10.90 -12.90 -12.04
C SER A 149 11.77 -13.49 -10.91
N THR A 150 11.17 -13.73 -9.75
CA THR A 150 11.81 -14.37 -8.59
C THR A 150 11.62 -15.89 -8.54
N ASP A 151 11.07 -16.51 -9.59
CA ASP A 151 10.76 -17.94 -9.70
C ASP A 151 9.79 -18.46 -8.62
N ARG A 152 8.99 -17.59 -7.98
CA ARG A 152 7.99 -17.94 -6.96
C ARG A 152 6.62 -18.25 -7.59
N LEU A 153 6.62 -19.19 -8.52
CA LEU A 153 5.46 -19.53 -9.36
C LEU A 153 4.21 -20.04 -8.59
N PRO A 154 4.33 -20.85 -7.51
CA PRO A 154 3.15 -21.26 -6.74
C PRO A 154 2.43 -20.06 -6.10
N GLU A 155 3.19 -19.11 -5.56
CA GLU A 155 2.64 -17.90 -4.93
C GLU A 155 2.03 -16.96 -5.97
N ALA A 156 2.68 -16.84 -7.13
CA ALA A 156 2.12 -16.14 -8.28
C ALA A 156 0.77 -16.76 -8.71
N ALA A 157 0.66 -18.09 -8.69
CA ALA A 157 -0.58 -18.78 -9.04
C ALA A 157 -1.69 -18.52 -8.00
N PHE A 158 -1.34 -18.49 -6.72
CA PHE A 158 -2.28 -18.10 -5.66
C PHE A 158 -2.73 -16.65 -5.79
N LEU A 159 -1.80 -15.72 -6.01
CA LEU A 159 -2.11 -14.30 -6.22
C LEU A 159 -3.04 -14.11 -7.44
N ALA A 160 -2.71 -14.76 -8.55
CA ALA A 160 -3.53 -14.74 -9.75
C ALA A 160 -4.92 -15.32 -9.49
N ARG A 161 -5.03 -16.44 -8.77
CA ARG A 161 -6.34 -17.04 -8.47
C ARG A 161 -7.23 -16.12 -7.64
N THR A 162 -6.65 -15.41 -6.68
CA THR A 162 -7.41 -14.56 -5.75
C THR A 162 -7.75 -13.19 -6.33
N TYR A 163 -6.80 -12.55 -7.03
CA TYR A 163 -6.94 -11.14 -7.43
C TYR A 163 -6.97 -10.92 -8.95
N LEU A 164 -6.43 -11.85 -9.74
CA LEU A 164 -6.26 -11.67 -11.19
C LEU A 164 -6.54 -12.98 -11.97
N PRO A 165 -7.78 -13.50 -11.92
CA PRO A 165 -8.12 -14.82 -12.43
C PRO A 165 -7.75 -15.00 -13.91
N SER A 166 -7.79 -13.91 -14.71
CA SER A 166 -7.39 -13.91 -16.13
C SER A 166 -5.96 -14.42 -16.38
N GLN A 167 -5.04 -14.21 -15.44
CA GLN A 167 -3.63 -14.59 -15.59
C GLN A 167 -3.30 -15.98 -15.04
N VAL A 168 -4.26 -16.68 -14.40
CA VAL A 168 -3.99 -17.98 -13.75
C VAL A 168 -3.47 -19.01 -14.75
N SER A 169 -4.09 -19.12 -15.92
CA SER A 169 -3.64 -20.07 -16.95
C SER A 169 -2.20 -19.81 -17.40
N ARG A 170 -1.80 -18.54 -17.55
CA ARG A 170 -0.42 -18.16 -17.91
C ARG A 170 0.56 -18.62 -16.84
N VAL A 171 0.26 -18.35 -15.57
CA VAL A 171 1.15 -18.67 -14.45
C VAL A 171 1.25 -20.17 -14.22
N VAL A 172 0.14 -20.91 -14.33
CA VAL A 172 0.12 -22.37 -14.19
C VAL A 172 0.94 -23.05 -15.29
N GLN A 173 0.90 -22.53 -16.52
CA GLN A 173 1.76 -23.02 -17.61
C GLN A 173 3.24 -22.79 -17.32
N LEU A 174 3.62 -21.58 -16.90
CA LEU A 174 5.01 -21.29 -16.51
C LEU A 174 5.46 -22.16 -15.32
N TRP A 175 4.57 -22.39 -14.36
CA TRP A 175 4.81 -23.27 -13.22
C TRP A 175 5.01 -24.72 -13.65
N ARG A 176 4.16 -25.22 -14.56
CA ARG A 176 4.28 -26.55 -15.14
C ARG A 176 5.61 -26.72 -15.86
N ASP A 177 6.02 -25.76 -16.69
CA ASP A 177 7.29 -25.80 -17.43
C ASP A 177 8.52 -25.81 -16.50
N SER A 178 8.46 -25.08 -15.38
CA SER A 178 9.50 -25.11 -14.35
C SER A 178 9.51 -26.44 -13.59
N LEU A 179 8.33 -27.01 -13.30
CA LEU A 179 8.19 -28.29 -12.62
C LEU A 179 8.58 -29.48 -13.49
N VAL A 180 8.36 -29.45 -14.81
CA VAL A 180 8.80 -30.54 -15.70
C VAL A 180 10.32 -30.77 -15.58
N LYS A 181 11.10 -29.71 -15.35
CA LYS A 181 12.55 -29.79 -15.16
C LYS A 181 12.95 -30.47 -13.85
N SER A 182 12.13 -30.37 -12.80
CA SER A 182 12.43 -30.92 -11.47
C SER A 182 11.69 -32.23 -11.18
N ASN A 183 10.39 -32.29 -11.47
CA ASN A 183 9.52 -33.44 -11.26
C ASN A 183 8.29 -33.47 -12.22
N SER A 184 8.36 -34.33 -13.25
CA SER A 184 7.29 -34.53 -14.25
C SER A 184 5.94 -34.94 -13.65
N LYS A 185 5.93 -35.77 -12.58
CA LYS A 185 4.67 -36.26 -11.98
C LYS A 185 3.89 -35.15 -11.29
N THR A 186 4.60 -34.17 -10.71
CA THR A 186 3.94 -33.03 -10.04
C THR A 186 3.41 -32.04 -11.07
N ALA A 187 4.09 -31.89 -12.20
CA ALA A 187 3.64 -31.07 -13.32
C ALA A 187 2.35 -31.60 -13.98
N GLU A 188 2.18 -32.92 -14.05
CA GLU A 188 0.95 -33.54 -14.59
C GLU A 188 -0.26 -33.40 -13.65
N SER A 189 -0.04 -33.24 -12.35
CA SER A 189 -1.10 -33.00 -11.37
C SER A 189 -1.67 -31.57 -11.42
N LEU A 190 -0.99 -30.63 -12.12
CA LEU A 190 -1.47 -29.27 -12.29
C LEU A 190 -2.45 -29.21 -13.46
N ALA A 191 -3.72 -28.98 -13.14
CA ALA A 191 -4.77 -28.77 -14.12
C ALA A 191 -4.82 -27.30 -14.55
N ASP A 192 -4.81 -27.07 -15.87
CA ASP A 192 -5.02 -25.74 -16.43
C ASP A 192 -6.50 -25.32 -16.31
N PRO A 193 -6.80 -24.14 -15.75
CA PRO A 193 -8.19 -23.68 -15.57
C PRO A 193 -8.99 -23.56 -16.87
N THR A 194 -8.32 -23.22 -17.97
CA THR A 194 -8.92 -23.13 -19.32
C THR A 194 -9.16 -24.48 -19.99
N ALA A 195 -8.35 -25.49 -19.69
CA ALA A 195 -8.52 -26.83 -20.26
C ALA A 195 -9.58 -27.64 -19.49
N TYR A 196 -9.76 -27.33 -18.20
CA TYR A 196 -10.60 -28.10 -17.29
C TYR A 196 -11.53 -27.19 -16.48
N GLU A 197 -12.36 -26.39 -17.14
CA GLU A 197 -13.29 -25.46 -16.48
C GLU A 197 -14.19 -26.14 -15.43
N ASN A 198 -14.55 -27.40 -15.63
CA ASN A 198 -15.38 -28.18 -14.71
C ASN A 198 -14.73 -28.42 -13.33
N LEU A 199 -13.39 -28.35 -13.25
CA LEU A 199 -12.63 -28.51 -12.00
C LEU A 199 -12.51 -27.18 -11.22
N PHE A 200 -12.92 -26.06 -11.81
CA PHE A 200 -12.81 -24.72 -11.22
C PHE A 200 -14.18 -24.02 -11.19
N PRO A 201 -15.08 -24.42 -10.26
CA PRO A 201 -16.36 -23.74 -10.06
C PRO A 201 -16.13 -22.26 -9.67
N GLY A 202 -16.97 -21.36 -10.19
CA GLY A 202 -16.89 -19.91 -9.91
C GLY A 202 -15.88 -19.14 -10.77
N LEU A 203 -15.07 -19.78 -11.61
CA LEU A 203 -14.05 -19.09 -12.43
C LEU A 203 -14.66 -18.07 -13.41
N ARG A 204 -15.81 -18.40 -14.01
CA ARG A 204 -16.53 -17.50 -14.94
C ARG A 204 -17.09 -16.26 -14.24
N GLU A 205 -17.51 -16.40 -12.99
CA GLU A 205 -17.98 -15.29 -12.15
C GLU A 205 -16.79 -14.43 -11.73
N ALA A 206 -15.67 -15.05 -11.37
CA ALA A 206 -14.43 -14.35 -11.05
C ALA A 206 -13.89 -13.50 -12.22
N PHE A 207 -13.98 -13.98 -13.47
CA PHE A 207 -13.62 -13.15 -14.63
C PHE A 207 -14.51 -11.91 -14.79
N LYS A 208 -15.82 -12.06 -14.53
CA LYS A 208 -16.75 -10.91 -14.58
C LYS A 208 -16.45 -9.92 -13.46
N ALA A 209 -16.16 -10.42 -12.26
CA ALA A 209 -15.75 -9.61 -11.12
C ALA A 209 -14.43 -8.87 -11.38
N GLU A 210 -13.42 -9.53 -11.97
CA GLU A 210 -12.17 -8.88 -12.35
C GLU A 210 -12.40 -7.74 -13.35
N ALA A 211 -13.22 -7.96 -14.39
CA ALA A 211 -13.51 -6.93 -15.39
C ALA A 211 -14.24 -5.73 -14.77
N PHE A 212 -15.19 -5.98 -13.86
CA PHE A 212 -15.90 -4.92 -13.13
C PHE A 212 -14.97 -4.13 -12.20
N LEU A 213 -14.08 -4.83 -11.48
CA LEU A 213 -13.08 -4.19 -10.62
C LEU A 213 -12.11 -3.35 -11.43
N LYS A 214 -11.62 -3.81 -12.58
CA LYS A 214 -10.73 -3.01 -13.46
C LYS A 214 -11.40 -1.73 -13.95
N GLN A 215 -12.73 -1.73 -14.15
CA GLN A 215 -13.47 -0.54 -14.57
C GLN A 215 -13.76 0.42 -13.40
N THR A 216 -13.96 -0.12 -12.20
CA THR A 216 -14.35 0.65 -11.01
C THR A 216 -13.15 1.08 -10.16
N ALA A 217 -12.00 0.43 -10.34
CA ALA A 217 -10.75 0.69 -9.63
C ALA A 217 -10.27 2.10 -9.94
N THR A 218 -10.48 2.98 -8.96
CA THR A 218 -10.01 4.36 -8.98
C THR A 218 -9.28 4.62 -7.67
N LEU A 219 -8.11 5.25 -7.76
CA LEU A 219 -7.40 5.71 -6.58
C LEU A 219 -8.22 6.84 -5.97
N ARG A 220 -8.78 6.57 -4.78
CA ARG A 220 -9.51 7.57 -4.00
C ARG A 220 -8.56 8.26 -3.03
N PRO A 221 -8.74 9.56 -2.75
CA PRO A 221 -8.05 10.23 -1.67
C PRO A 221 -8.25 9.51 -0.34
N ALA A 222 -7.22 9.48 0.50
CA ALA A 222 -7.31 8.85 1.82
C ALA A 222 -8.38 9.48 2.74
N SER A 223 -8.77 10.73 2.49
CA SER A 223 -9.87 11.42 3.20
C SER A 223 -11.21 10.72 3.05
N ASP A 224 -11.42 10.01 1.95
CA ASP A 224 -12.69 9.40 1.60
C ASP A 224 -12.84 8.00 2.21
N TYR A 225 -11.85 7.56 3.01
CA TYR A 225 -11.87 6.29 3.72
C TYR A 225 -13.18 6.00 4.47
N PRO A 226 -13.82 6.96 5.19
CA PRO A 226 -15.08 6.69 5.88
C PRO A 226 -16.26 6.38 4.96
N LEU A 227 -16.17 6.75 3.66
CA LEU A 227 -17.20 6.50 2.66
C LEU A 227 -16.98 5.18 1.91
N VAL A 228 -15.85 4.50 2.16
CA VAL A 228 -15.51 3.24 1.50
C VAL A 228 -15.99 2.09 2.38
N THR A 229 -16.83 1.23 1.82
CA THR A 229 -17.23 -0.03 2.46
C THR A 229 -16.00 -0.90 2.68
N PRO A 230 -15.76 -1.41 3.91
CA PRO A 230 -14.66 -2.33 4.19
C PRO A 230 -14.70 -3.57 3.30
N ASN A 231 -13.54 -4.17 3.02
CA ASN A 231 -13.45 -5.38 2.20
C ASN A 231 -14.22 -6.58 2.80
N GLU A 232 -14.43 -6.59 4.11
CA GLU A 232 -15.14 -7.66 4.82
C GLU A 232 -16.65 -7.65 4.55
N GLU A 233 -17.22 -6.45 4.36
CA GLU A 233 -18.65 -6.25 4.12
C GLU A 233 -18.98 -6.22 2.61
N ARG A 234 -17.95 -6.15 1.77
CA ARG A 234 -18.09 -5.96 0.33
C ARG A 234 -18.26 -7.29 -0.41
N ASN A 235 -19.44 -7.53 -0.98
CA ASN A 235 -19.66 -8.65 -1.89
C ASN A 235 -19.58 -8.22 -3.37
N ILE A 236 -18.43 -8.49 -3.99
CA ILE A 236 -18.14 -8.10 -5.38
C ILE A 236 -19.06 -8.83 -6.37
N LEU A 237 -19.49 -10.05 -6.06
CA LEU A 237 -20.36 -10.81 -6.96
C LEU A 237 -21.77 -10.20 -7.05
N GLU A 238 -22.32 -9.75 -5.92
CA GLU A 238 -23.60 -9.06 -5.86
C GLU A 238 -23.54 -7.67 -6.53
N GLU A 239 -22.44 -6.93 -6.37
CA GLU A 239 -22.22 -5.66 -7.09
C GLU A 239 -22.20 -5.85 -8.61
N VAL A 240 -21.61 -6.94 -9.10
CA VAL A 240 -21.56 -7.30 -10.53
C VAL A 240 -22.94 -7.70 -11.05
N GLU A 241 -23.80 -8.29 -10.21
CA GLU A 241 -25.17 -8.62 -10.58
C GLU A 241 -26.08 -7.38 -10.59
N ASN A 242 -25.96 -6.51 -9.59
CA ASN A 242 -26.73 -5.28 -9.48
C ASN A 242 -26.34 -4.20 -10.50
N SER A 243 -25.09 -4.22 -10.99
CA SER A 243 -24.60 -3.30 -12.03
C SER A 243 -24.98 -3.74 -13.45
N LYS A 244 -25.48 -4.96 -13.65
CA LYS A 244 -26.09 -5.33 -14.93
C LYS A 244 -27.44 -4.60 -15.02
N PRO A 245 -27.68 -3.75 -16.04
CA PRO A 245 -29.04 -3.33 -16.30
C PRO A 245 -29.85 -4.59 -16.59
N ALA A 246 -30.95 -4.79 -15.86
CA ALA A 246 -31.90 -5.87 -16.08
C ALA A 246 -32.22 -5.95 -17.57
N SER A 247 -31.62 -6.93 -18.25
CA SER A 247 -31.92 -7.27 -19.63
C SER A 247 -32.76 -8.53 -19.57
N PRO A 248 -33.95 -8.55 -20.18
CA PRO A 248 -34.97 -9.53 -19.88
C PRO A 248 -34.56 -10.93 -20.35
N THR A 249 -34.86 -11.90 -19.51
CA THR A 249 -35.04 -13.32 -19.80
C THR A 249 -35.74 -13.52 -21.15
N GLN A 250 -35.18 -14.35 -22.05
CA GLN A 250 -35.81 -15.60 -22.48
C GLN A 250 -34.98 -16.34 -23.55
N GLU A 251 -34.96 -17.66 -23.36
CA GLU A 251 -34.36 -18.70 -24.19
C GLU A 251 -35.00 -18.80 -25.59
N ALA A 252 -34.25 -19.37 -26.53
CA ALA A 252 -34.71 -19.75 -27.86
C ALA A 252 -35.59 -21.01 -27.82
N THR A 253 -36.72 -21.05 -28.55
CA THR A 253 -36.98 -22.06 -29.60
C THR A 253 -38.33 -21.86 -30.31
N GLU A 254 -38.29 -22.20 -31.61
CA GLU A 254 -39.37 -22.65 -32.50
C GLU A 254 -40.21 -21.68 -33.35
N SER A 255 -40.37 -22.14 -34.58
CA SER A 255 -40.90 -21.52 -35.78
C SER A 255 -42.36 -21.95 -36.01
N SER A 256 -43.26 -21.02 -36.35
CA SER A 256 -44.15 -21.16 -37.53
C SER A 256 -45.18 -20.02 -37.66
N LYS A 257 -44.98 -19.27 -38.76
CA LYS A 257 -45.95 -18.57 -39.64
C LYS A 257 -46.88 -17.43 -39.15
N PRO A 258 -47.27 -16.52 -40.07
CA PRO A 258 -47.67 -15.14 -39.79
C PRO A 258 -49.16 -14.85 -40.06
N GLU A 259 -49.71 -13.77 -39.48
CA GLU A 259 -50.65 -12.85 -40.14
C GLU A 259 -50.94 -11.57 -39.30
N GLU A 260 -51.25 -10.49 -40.00
CA GLU A 260 -51.26 -9.04 -39.67
C GLU A 260 -52.51 -8.54 -38.87
N PRO A 261 -52.85 -7.22 -38.81
CA PRO A 261 -52.24 -6.08 -38.09
C PRO A 261 -53.27 -5.34 -37.19
N THR A 262 -52.92 -4.13 -36.71
CA THR A 262 -53.77 -3.05 -36.12
C THR A 262 -54.17 -3.23 -34.63
N THR A 263 -54.10 -2.27 -33.70
CA THR A 263 -54.31 -0.81 -33.75
C THR A 263 -53.73 -0.12 -32.50
N ASN A 264 -53.32 1.15 -32.63
CA ASN A 264 -52.99 2.09 -31.55
C ASN A 264 -54.05 2.19 -30.44
N GLN A 265 -53.59 2.30 -29.18
CA GLN A 265 -54.18 3.14 -28.12
C GLN A 265 -53.22 3.26 -26.91
N PHE A 266 -52.76 4.48 -26.61
CA PHE A 266 -52.37 4.92 -25.25
C PHE A 266 -53.66 5.28 -24.50
N PRO A 267 -53.80 5.07 -23.18
CA PRO A 267 -53.13 5.85 -22.11
C PRO A 267 -52.72 4.95 -20.91
N GLU A 268 -52.23 5.33 -19.72
CA GLU A 268 -52.29 6.52 -18.87
C GLU A 268 -51.24 6.33 -17.74
N ILE A 269 -50.57 7.41 -17.29
CA ILE A 269 -49.64 7.38 -16.16
C ILE A 269 -50.41 7.72 -14.89
N THR A 270 -50.40 6.84 -13.88
CA THR A 270 -50.82 7.16 -12.50
C THR A 270 -49.64 7.05 -11.55
N PHE A 271 -49.28 8.19 -10.97
CA PHE A 271 -48.37 8.38 -9.84
C PHE A 271 -49.15 8.15 -8.54
N MET A 272 -48.62 7.34 -7.60
CA MET A 272 -49.00 7.33 -6.17
C MET A 272 -47.71 7.06 -5.38
N ALA A 273 -47.08 8.05 -4.74
CA ALA A 273 -47.43 8.89 -3.58
C ALA A 273 -46.89 8.30 -2.27
N ASP A 274 -46.04 9.11 -1.63
CA ASP A 274 -45.24 8.89 -0.42
C ASP A 274 -46.05 8.49 0.83
N LYS A 275 -45.48 7.62 1.66
CA LYS A 275 -45.91 7.39 3.05
C LYS A 275 -45.13 8.31 4.00
N THR A 276 -45.85 8.96 4.91
CA THR A 276 -45.34 9.93 5.88
C THR A 276 -44.89 9.27 7.19
N LEU A 277 -43.89 9.88 7.83
CA LEU A 277 -43.19 9.43 9.05
C LEU A 277 -44.09 9.09 10.25
N GLU A 278 -45.29 9.65 10.32
CA GLU A 278 -46.24 9.42 11.43
C GLU A 278 -46.79 7.98 11.45
N GLU A 279 -46.83 7.26 10.31
CA GLU A 279 -47.26 5.85 10.27
C GLU A 279 -46.20 4.89 10.84
N LEU A 280 -44.92 5.32 10.93
CA LEU A 280 -43.83 4.47 11.44
C LEU A 280 -43.67 4.55 12.97
N GLU A 281 -44.19 5.61 13.61
CA GLU A 281 -44.13 5.75 15.07
C GLU A 281 -45.22 4.92 15.77
N GLU A 282 -46.41 4.74 15.17
CA GLU A 282 -47.48 3.92 15.75
C GLU A 282 -47.16 2.40 15.76
N ASP A 283 -46.28 1.93 14.87
CA ASP A 283 -45.87 0.50 14.81
C ASP A 283 -44.85 0.11 15.90
N LEU A 284 -44.14 1.09 16.49
CA LEU A 284 -43.10 0.86 17.51
C LEU A 284 -43.67 0.71 18.93
N ASP A 285 -44.82 1.33 19.21
CA ASP A 285 -45.46 1.28 20.54
C ASP A 285 -46.27 -0.01 20.79
N ASN A 286 -46.46 -0.85 19.76
CA ASN A 286 -47.19 -2.12 19.84
C ASN A 286 -46.31 -3.37 20.05
N LEU A 287 -45.01 -3.19 20.32
CA LEU A 287 -44.10 -4.30 20.65
C LEU A 287 -44.15 -4.63 22.16
N GLU A 288 -45.14 -5.42 22.57
CA GLU A 288 -45.14 -6.05 23.90
C GLU A 288 -44.07 -7.17 23.95
N ILE A 289 -42.98 -6.92 24.68
CA ILE A 289 -41.89 -7.87 24.91
C ILE A 289 -42.32 -8.85 26.02
N ASP A 290 -42.44 -10.14 25.69
CA ASP A 290 -42.77 -11.21 26.64
C ASP A 290 -41.55 -11.50 27.56
N GLU A 291 -41.67 -11.18 28.85
CA GLU A 291 -40.60 -11.35 29.86
C GLU A 291 -40.35 -12.81 30.29
N ASN A 292 -40.93 -13.81 29.62
CA ASN A 292 -40.75 -15.23 29.96
C ASN A 292 -39.66 -15.93 29.13
N ILE A 293 -38.55 -15.26 28.84
CA ILE A 293 -37.36 -15.93 28.28
C ILE A 293 -36.61 -16.63 29.42
N ASP A 294 -36.74 -17.95 29.48
CA ASP A 294 -36.05 -18.82 30.44
C ASP A 294 -34.55 -18.93 30.09
N THR A 295 -33.70 -18.34 30.95
CA THR A 295 -32.24 -18.32 30.79
C THR A 295 -31.53 -19.40 31.63
N SER A 296 -32.23 -20.44 32.09
CA SER A 296 -31.67 -21.43 33.03
C SER A 296 -30.75 -22.48 32.41
N ASP A 297 -30.55 -22.50 31.09
CA ASP A 297 -29.70 -23.49 30.39
C ASP A 297 -28.33 -22.96 29.93
N VAL A 298 -27.92 -21.75 30.33
CA VAL A 298 -26.60 -21.20 30.00
C VAL A 298 -25.64 -21.37 31.19
N ASN A 299 -25.07 -22.57 31.33
CA ASN A 299 -23.99 -22.84 32.28
C ASN A 299 -22.63 -22.56 31.60
N LEU A 300 -21.92 -21.52 32.03
CA LEU A 300 -20.68 -20.99 31.44
C LEU A 300 -19.38 -21.50 32.09
N ASP A 301 -19.44 -22.55 32.91
CA ASP A 301 -18.33 -22.94 33.81
C ASP A 301 -17.72 -24.32 33.54
N GLU A 302 -17.65 -24.81 32.29
CA GLU A 302 -17.05 -26.15 32.01
C GLU A 302 -15.86 -26.22 31.04
N ASP A 303 -15.24 -25.10 30.64
CA ASP A 303 -14.07 -25.13 29.73
C ASP A 303 -12.82 -24.41 30.27
N PHE A 304 -12.44 -24.70 31.52
CA PHE A 304 -11.08 -24.44 31.99
C PHE A 304 -10.54 -25.60 32.84
N GLU A 305 -10.00 -26.62 32.17
CA GLU A 305 -8.84 -27.40 32.60
C GLU A 305 -7.98 -27.83 31.39
#